data_AF-R9MXJ6-F1
#
_entry.id   AF-R9MXJ6-F1
#
_cell.length_a   1.000
_cell.length_b   1.000
_cell.length_c   1.000
_cell.angle_alpha   90.00
_cell.angle_beta   90.00
_cell.angle_gamma   90.00
#
_symmetry.space_group_name_H-M   'P 1'
#
loop_
_entity.id
_entity.type
_entity.pdbx_description
1 polymer ?
#
loop_
_entity_poly.entity_id
_entity_poly.type
_entity_poly.pdbx_seq_one_letter_code
_entity_poly.pdbx_strand_id
1 'polypeptide(L)'
;MNIEIANRLVNLRKSNNLSQEALAEKLGISRQAVSKWERAEASPDTDNLILLARLYHVSLDELLRTEDEIPRMEEDEKESDWVQVSEGESGSENENEEYVHVGFHGIHVKNKDEEVHVGWDGIHVDDKNKGENVHIDKKGVYVNGEKYDKTWFSHHAHFPMILVITIAYFVIGCVWNAWHPGWLLFLLVPIWYSLLDAIEKKNAHRFAYPVLATLIYLMLGFFCFAWHPGWVVFLTIPLYYSIVSYIYAVKERKERQNKGNWSEDGDFHPENFERPGEADEK
;
A
#
# COMPACT_ATOMS: atom_id res chain seq x y z
N MET A 1 -11.47 -19.90 1.56
CA MET A 1 -12.89 -20.22 1.28
C MET A 1 -13.43 -21.08 2.42
N ASN A 2 -14.68 -20.90 2.86
CA ASN A 2 -15.27 -21.80 3.86
C ASN A 2 -15.57 -23.18 3.21
N ILE A 3 -15.33 -24.27 3.96
CA ILE A 3 -15.60 -25.65 3.57
C ILE A 3 -17.07 -25.85 3.17
N GLU A 4 -18.01 -25.16 3.82
CA GLU A 4 -19.44 -25.21 3.47
C GLU A 4 -19.70 -24.74 2.03
N ILE A 5 -19.08 -23.63 1.64
CA ILE A 5 -19.22 -23.05 0.31
C ILE A 5 -18.55 -23.97 -0.72
N ALA A 6 -17.39 -24.54 -0.40
CA ALA A 6 -16.70 -25.52 -1.25
C ALA A 6 -17.58 -26.77 -1.50
N ASN A 7 -18.21 -27.30 -0.45
CA ASN A 7 -19.15 -28.42 -0.56
C ASN A 7 -20.39 -28.06 -1.40
N ARG A 8 -20.92 -26.84 -1.25
CA ARG A 8 -22.03 -26.35 -2.07
C ARG A 8 -21.65 -26.30 -3.55
N LEU A 9 -20.44 -25.83 -3.89
CA LEU A 9 -19.95 -25.85 -5.27
C LEU A 9 -19.88 -27.27 -5.85
N VAL A 10 -19.41 -28.24 -5.07
CA VAL A 10 -19.39 -29.66 -5.48
C VAL A 10 -20.81 -30.15 -5.77
N ASN A 11 -21.77 -29.82 -4.91
CA ASN A 11 -23.17 -30.23 -5.05
C ASN A 11 -23.83 -29.60 -6.28
N LEU A 12 -23.63 -28.29 -6.49
CA LEU A 12 -24.14 -27.59 -7.68
C LEU A 12 -23.55 -28.16 -8.96
N ARG A 13 -22.24 -28.45 -8.99
CA ARG A 13 -21.60 -29.10 -10.15
C ARG A 13 -22.21 -30.47 -10.44
N LYS A 14 -22.39 -31.31 -9.40
CA LYS A 14 -22.97 -32.66 -9.54
C LYS A 14 -24.43 -32.61 -9.96
N SER A 15 -25.24 -31.70 -9.41
CA SER A 15 -26.65 -31.53 -9.78
C SER A 15 -26.83 -31.11 -11.25
N ASN A 16 -25.84 -30.41 -11.81
CA ASN A 16 -25.79 -30.03 -13.22
C ASN A 16 -25.08 -31.07 -14.11
N ASN A 17 -24.75 -32.25 -13.58
CA ASN A 17 -24.06 -33.35 -14.29
C ASN A 17 -22.74 -32.93 -14.96
N LEU A 18 -22.01 -31.98 -14.36
CA LEU A 18 -20.74 -31.49 -14.91
C LEU A 18 -19.53 -32.22 -14.27
N SER A 19 -18.53 -32.56 -15.08
CA SER A 19 -17.20 -32.92 -14.56
C SER A 19 -16.43 -31.65 -14.16
N GLN A 20 -15.34 -31.78 -13.39
CA GLN A 20 -14.50 -30.64 -13.05
C GLN A 20 -13.87 -30.01 -14.31
N GLU A 21 -13.54 -30.84 -15.29
CA GLU A 21 -13.04 -30.41 -16.60
C GLU A 21 -14.10 -29.63 -17.38
N ALA A 22 -15.33 -30.14 -17.44
CA ALA A 22 -16.42 -29.50 -18.17
C ALA A 22 -16.83 -28.16 -17.54
N LEU A 23 -16.80 -28.07 -16.19
CA LEU A 23 -17.03 -26.82 -15.48
C LEU A 23 -15.91 -25.81 -15.77
N ALA A 24 -14.65 -26.26 -15.75
CA ALA A 24 -13.51 -25.41 -16.03
C ALA A 24 -13.54 -24.87 -17.47
N GLU A 25 -13.92 -25.70 -18.44
CA GLU A 25 -14.09 -25.30 -19.83
C GLU A 25 -15.19 -24.23 -19.99
N LYS A 26 -16.34 -24.41 -19.32
CA LYS A 26 -17.44 -23.44 -19.34
C LYS A 26 -17.08 -22.09 -18.72
N LEU A 27 -16.19 -22.09 -17.72
CA LEU A 27 -15.72 -20.88 -17.04
C LEU A 27 -14.46 -20.28 -17.68
N GLY A 28 -13.84 -20.95 -18.65
CA GLY A 28 -12.60 -20.48 -19.28
C GLY A 28 -11.37 -20.54 -18.36
N ILE A 29 -11.36 -21.46 -17.40
CA ILE A 29 -10.30 -21.59 -16.38
C ILE A 29 -9.64 -22.98 -16.42
N SER A 30 -8.56 -23.16 -15.66
CA SER A 30 -7.93 -24.47 -15.52
C SER A 30 -8.75 -25.39 -14.61
N ARG A 31 -8.79 -26.69 -14.94
CA ARG A 31 -9.36 -27.75 -14.06
C ARG A 31 -8.79 -27.70 -12.64
N GLN A 32 -7.50 -27.36 -12.51
CA GLN A 32 -6.83 -27.24 -11.21
C GLN A 32 -7.46 -26.16 -10.33
N ALA A 33 -7.93 -25.05 -10.92
CA ALA A 33 -8.61 -23.99 -10.17
C ALA A 33 -9.92 -24.51 -9.55
N VAL A 34 -10.76 -25.17 -10.35
CA VAL A 34 -12.00 -25.82 -9.87
C VAL A 34 -11.70 -26.83 -8.75
N SER A 35 -10.68 -27.66 -8.93
CA SER A 35 -10.28 -28.64 -7.91
C SER A 35 -9.83 -28.00 -6.59
N LYS A 36 -9.19 -26.82 -6.63
CA LYS A 36 -8.78 -26.10 -5.42
C LYS A 36 -9.98 -25.47 -4.71
N TRP A 37 -10.95 -24.96 -5.46
CA TRP A 37 -12.19 -24.40 -4.90
C TRP A 37 -13.01 -25.48 -4.20
N GLU A 38 -13.16 -26.65 -4.83
CA GLU A 38 -13.89 -27.79 -4.26
C GLU A 38 -13.20 -28.40 -3.02
N ARG A 39 -11.90 -28.14 -2.81
CA ARG A 39 -11.15 -28.56 -1.61
C ARG A 39 -10.97 -27.44 -0.58
N ALA A 40 -11.60 -26.29 -0.78
CA ALA A 40 -11.43 -25.08 0.05
C ALA A 40 -9.98 -24.54 0.14
N GLU A 41 -9.07 -24.99 -0.74
CA GLU A 41 -7.67 -24.55 -0.81
C GLU A 41 -7.52 -23.14 -1.42
N ALA A 42 -8.50 -22.71 -2.21
CA ALA A 42 -8.57 -21.38 -2.81
C ALA A 42 -10.02 -20.92 -2.90
N SER A 43 -10.23 -19.60 -2.95
CA SER A 43 -11.54 -19.01 -3.25
C SER A 43 -11.62 -18.64 -4.73
N PRO A 44 -12.78 -18.81 -5.39
CA PRO A 44 -13.03 -18.19 -6.69
C PRO A 44 -12.98 -16.66 -6.56
N ASP A 45 -12.49 -15.98 -7.60
CA ASP A 45 -12.57 -14.52 -7.68
C ASP A 45 -14.02 -14.06 -7.94
N THR A 46 -14.25 -12.75 -7.82
CA THR A 46 -15.59 -12.16 -7.98
C THR A 46 -16.20 -12.47 -9.35
N ASP A 47 -15.40 -12.44 -10.41
CA ASP A 47 -15.88 -12.71 -11.77
C ASP A 47 -16.32 -14.16 -11.93
N ASN A 48 -15.53 -15.11 -11.41
CA ASN A 48 -15.87 -16.54 -11.39
C ASN A 48 -17.07 -16.82 -10.49
N LEU A 49 -17.24 -16.11 -9.37
CA LEU A 49 -18.43 -16.23 -8.53
C LEU A 49 -19.70 -15.78 -9.28
N ILE A 50 -19.63 -14.67 -10.01
CA ILE A 50 -20.75 -14.20 -10.84
C ILE A 50 -21.05 -15.21 -11.96
N LEU A 51 -20.02 -15.76 -12.61
CA LEU A 51 -20.19 -16.78 -13.64
C LEU A 51 -20.79 -18.07 -13.10
N LEU A 52 -20.36 -18.54 -11.92
CA LEU A 52 -20.91 -19.70 -11.23
C LEU A 52 -22.39 -19.48 -10.85
N ALA A 53 -22.72 -18.31 -10.30
CA ALA A 53 -24.10 -17.95 -9.97
C ALA A 53 -25.00 -17.97 -11.22
N ARG A 54 -24.52 -17.40 -12.34
CA ARG A 54 -25.24 -17.44 -13.62
C ARG A 54 -25.36 -18.85 -14.20
N LEU A 55 -24.29 -19.65 -14.11
CA LEU A 55 -24.26 -21.01 -14.64
C LEU A 55 -25.21 -21.94 -13.89
N TYR A 56 -25.32 -21.77 -12.57
CA TYR A 56 -26.16 -22.60 -11.71
C TYR A 56 -27.54 -22.00 -11.44
N HIS A 57 -27.85 -20.82 -11.98
CA HIS A 57 -29.12 -20.11 -11.79
C HIS A 57 -29.47 -19.85 -10.31
N VAL A 58 -28.46 -19.56 -9.48
CA VAL A 58 -28.62 -19.22 -8.06
C VAL A 58 -28.17 -17.78 -7.81
N SER A 59 -28.67 -17.17 -6.73
CA SER A 59 -28.18 -15.85 -6.32
C SER A 59 -26.76 -15.96 -5.71
N LEU A 60 -26.01 -14.85 -5.73
CA LEU A 60 -24.67 -14.83 -5.11
C LEU A 60 -24.76 -15.05 -3.59
N ASP A 61 -25.81 -14.51 -2.96
CA ASP A 61 -26.14 -14.73 -1.55
C ASP A 61 -26.32 -16.23 -1.27
N GLU A 62 -27.16 -16.90 -2.06
CA GLU A 62 -27.38 -18.34 -1.94
C GLU A 62 -26.12 -19.17 -2.24
N LEU A 63 -25.27 -18.71 -3.15
CA LEU A 63 -23.99 -19.37 -3.45
C LEU A 63 -23.02 -19.29 -2.26
N LEU A 64 -23.01 -18.17 -1.53
CA LEU A 64 -22.03 -17.86 -0.48
C LEU A 64 -22.57 -18.02 0.94
N ARG A 65 -23.87 -18.30 1.12
CA ARG A 65 -24.52 -18.39 2.44
C ARG A 65 -23.84 -19.43 3.34
N THR A 66 -23.32 -18.97 4.47
CA THR A 66 -22.82 -19.76 5.60
C THR A 66 -23.84 -19.76 6.72
N GLU A 67 -23.79 -20.76 7.61
CA GLU A 67 -24.76 -20.93 8.71
C GLU A 67 -24.57 -19.91 9.85
N ASP A 68 -23.51 -19.10 9.79
CA ASP A 68 -23.30 -17.92 10.64
C ASP A 68 -24.23 -16.77 10.19
N GLU A 69 -25.53 -16.91 10.46
CA GLU A 69 -26.50 -15.84 10.21
C GLU A 69 -26.23 -14.66 11.16
N ILE A 70 -25.87 -13.49 10.61
CA ILE A 70 -26.22 -12.23 11.27
C ILE A 70 -27.75 -12.20 11.29
N PRO A 71 -28.40 -12.06 12.46
CA PRO A 71 -29.86 -12.08 12.54
C PRO A 71 -30.42 -11.09 11.53
N ARG A 72 -31.18 -11.62 10.57
CA ARG A 72 -31.96 -10.79 9.65
C ARG A 72 -32.98 -10.10 10.53
N MET A 73 -32.81 -8.80 10.78
CA MET A 73 -33.88 -8.00 11.37
C MET A 73 -35.04 -8.09 10.39
N GLU A 74 -36.02 -8.93 10.73
CA GLU A 74 -37.31 -8.92 10.07
C GLU A 74 -37.86 -7.50 10.29
N GLU A 75 -38.01 -6.74 9.20
CA GLU A 75 -38.75 -5.49 9.19
C GLU A 75 -40.22 -5.82 9.46
N ASP A 76 -40.54 -6.08 10.73
CA ASP A 76 -41.91 -6.12 11.20
C ASP A 76 -42.39 -4.68 11.35
N GLU A 77 -43.22 -4.26 10.40
CA GLU A 77 -44.09 -3.10 10.45
C GLU A 77 -44.98 -3.16 11.71
N LYS A 78 -44.50 -2.74 12.87
CA LYS A 78 -45.34 -2.37 14.01
C LYS A 78 -44.83 -1.13 14.74
N GLU A 79 -45.50 -0.04 14.39
CA GLU A 79 -45.74 1.18 15.15
C GLU A 79 -45.90 0.94 16.67
N SER A 80 -44.98 1.50 17.46
CA SER A 80 -45.09 1.86 18.89
C SER A 80 -43.67 2.13 19.40
N ASP A 81 -43.31 3.08 20.23
CA ASP A 81 -43.96 4.17 20.94
C ASP A 81 -42.76 4.97 21.45
N TRP A 82 -42.63 6.25 21.07
CA TRP A 82 -41.49 7.07 21.50
C TRP A 82 -41.68 7.45 22.96
N VAL A 83 -41.01 6.76 23.89
CA VAL A 83 -40.87 7.27 25.26
C VAL A 83 -39.80 8.35 25.26
N GLN A 84 -40.27 9.59 25.33
CA GLN A 84 -39.44 10.75 25.62
C GLN A 84 -38.93 10.70 27.05
N VAL A 85 -37.62 10.94 27.21
CA VAL A 85 -37.09 11.58 28.41
C VAL A 85 -36.56 12.94 27.97
N SER A 86 -37.40 13.95 28.16
CA SER A 86 -37.01 15.34 28.44
C SER A 86 -36.82 15.44 29.98
N GLU A 87 -35.96 16.25 30.59
CA GLU A 87 -35.55 17.62 30.30
C GLU A 87 -34.17 17.93 30.92
N GLY A 88 -33.48 18.90 30.32
CA GLY A 88 -32.37 19.65 30.92
C GLY A 88 -31.85 20.68 29.91
N GLU A 89 -32.35 21.91 30.00
CA GLU A 89 -32.15 23.03 29.06
C GLU A 89 -30.70 23.40 28.71
N SER A 90 -30.57 23.86 27.46
CA SER A 90 -29.71 24.96 26.97
C SER A 90 -28.20 24.77 26.99
N GLY A 91 -27.62 24.51 25.81
CA GLY A 91 -26.22 24.83 25.53
C GLY A 91 -25.69 24.18 24.25
N SER A 92 -25.30 25.03 23.29
CA SER A 92 -24.25 24.86 22.27
C SER A 92 -23.94 23.47 21.70
N GLU A 93 -23.90 23.42 20.36
CA GLU A 93 -23.04 22.56 19.54
C GLU A 93 -21.95 21.83 20.34
N ASN A 94 -22.12 20.52 20.55
CA ASN A 94 -21.05 19.65 21.00
C ASN A 94 -20.60 18.78 19.83
N GLU A 95 -19.60 19.30 19.14
CA GLU A 95 -18.55 18.50 18.51
C GLU A 95 -18.11 17.43 19.51
N ASN A 96 -17.96 16.17 19.07
CA ASN A 96 -17.41 15.01 19.81
C ASN A 96 -18.33 13.79 19.99
N GLU A 97 -19.17 13.45 19.02
CA GLU A 97 -19.76 12.10 19.01
C GLU A 97 -18.74 11.11 18.43
N GLU A 98 -18.10 10.36 19.32
CA GLU A 98 -17.29 9.20 18.98
C GLU A 98 -18.24 8.08 18.55
N TYR A 99 -18.11 7.60 17.32
CA TYR A 99 -18.96 6.54 16.81
C TYR A 99 -18.20 5.56 15.92
N VAL A 100 -18.62 4.31 16.00
CA VAL A 100 -18.19 3.24 15.11
C VAL A 100 -19.41 2.78 14.33
N HIS A 101 -19.39 2.98 13.02
CA HIS A 101 -20.42 2.51 12.11
C HIS A 101 -19.82 1.50 11.14
N VAL A 102 -20.39 0.30 11.10
CA VAL A 102 -20.05 -0.75 10.15
C VAL A 102 -21.26 -0.99 9.27
N GLY A 103 -21.13 -0.69 7.97
CA GLY A 103 -22.21 -0.81 7.00
C GLY A 103 -21.73 -1.27 5.64
N PHE A 104 -22.67 -1.46 4.71
CA PHE A 104 -22.40 -1.92 3.35
C PHE A 104 -21.43 -1.00 2.57
N HIS A 105 -21.38 0.28 2.91
CA HIS A 105 -20.48 1.27 2.30
C HIS A 105 -19.05 1.26 2.86
N GLY A 106 -18.84 0.68 4.05
CA GLY A 106 -17.54 0.67 4.70
C GLY A 106 -17.62 0.69 6.23
N ILE A 107 -16.44 0.77 6.85
CA ILE A 107 -16.23 0.93 8.28
C ILE A 107 -15.83 2.39 8.51
N HIS A 108 -16.62 3.12 9.29
CA HIS A 108 -16.33 4.47 9.75
C HIS A 108 -16.08 4.44 11.25
N VAL A 109 -14.89 4.88 11.65
CA VAL A 109 -14.53 5.10 13.05
C VAL A 109 -14.20 6.57 13.18
N LYS A 110 -15.01 7.31 13.95
CA LYS A 110 -14.74 8.71 14.24
C LYS A 110 -14.54 8.86 15.74
N ASN A 111 -13.39 9.40 16.11
CA ASN A 111 -13.08 9.91 17.44
C ASN A 111 -12.97 11.44 17.38
N LYS A 112 -12.87 12.11 18.53
CA LYS A 112 -12.81 13.58 18.65
C LYS A 112 -11.79 14.20 17.70
N ASP A 113 -10.63 13.58 17.61
CA ASP A 113 -9.48 14.12 16.88
C ASP A 113 -9.01 13.25 15.71
N GLU A 114 -9.61 12.07 15.51
CA GLU A 114 -9.17 11.10 14.49
C GLU A 114 -10.39 10.52 13.77
N GLU A 115 -10.37 10.49 12.44
CA GLU A 115 -11.38 9.79 11.65
C GLU A 115 -10.73 8.82 10.67
N VAL A 116 -11.21 7.58 10.70
CA VAL A 116 -10.79 6.52 9.81
C VAL A 116 -12.00 5.99 9.07
N HIS A 117 -11.93 6.02 7.75
CA HIS A 117 -12.93 5.42 6.87
C HIS A 117 -12.27 4.38 5.97
N VAL A 118 -12.82 3.17 5.96
CA VAL A 118 -12.42 2.08 5.06
C VAL A 118 -13.64 1.64 4.28
N GLY A 119 -13.70 2.02 3.01
CA GLY A 119 -14.85 1.73 2.15
C GLY A 119 -14.46 1.49 0.69
N TRP A 120 -15.48 1.28 -0.13
CA TRP A 120 -15.32 1.05 -1.57
C TRP A 120 -14.76 2.25 -2.35
N ASP A 121 -14.86 3.45 -1.76
CA ASP A 121 -14.31 4.69 -2.29
C ASP A 121 -12.81 4.83 -2.00
N GLY A 122 -12.33 4.17 -0.93
CA GLY A 122 -10.95 4.25 -0.51
C GLY A 122 -10.74 4.08 0.99
N ILE A 123 -9.48 4.22 1.40
CA ILE A 123 -9.07 4.32 2.81
C ILE A 123 -8.73 5.77 3.09
N HIS A 124 -9.41 6.36 4.07
CA HIS A 124 -9.17 7.72 4.54
C HIS A 124 -8.79 7.68 6.01
N VAL A 125 -7.72 8.37 6.36
CA VAL A 125 -7.26 8.56 7.73
C VAL A 125 -7.01 10.05 7.89
N ASP A 126 -7.72 10.72 8.78
CA ASP A 126 -7.53 12.13 9.09
C ASP A 126 -7.27 12.28 10.60
N ASP A 127 -6.09 12.76 10.94
CA ASP A 127 -5.68 13.12 12.30
C ASP A 127 -5.72 14.64 12.41
N LYS A 128 -6.78 15.16 13.05
CA LYS A 128 -7.00 16.59 13.25
C LYS A 128 -5.99 17.21 14.22
N ASN A 129 -5.42 16.43 15.14
CA ASN A 129 -4.41 16.91 16.08
C ASN A 129 -3.07 17.19 15.40
N LYS A 130 -2.69 16.35 14.42
CA LYS A 130 -1.45 16.54 13.64
C LYS A 130 -1.65 17.28 12.32
N GLY A 131 -2.90 17.47 11.88
CA GLY A 131 -3.23 18.00 10.55
C GLY A 131 -2.76 17.08 9.43
N GLU A 132 -2.66 15.77 9.72
CA GLU A 132 -2.19 14.76 8.78
C GLU A 132 -3.39 14.03 8.18
N ASN A 133 -3.55 14.13 6.85
CA ASN A 133 -4.59 13.39 6.13
C ASN A 133 -3.95 12.44 5.13
N VAL A 134 -4.40 11.19 5.11
CA VAL A 134 -3.99 10.18 4.14
C VAL A 134 -5.24 9.65 3.48
N HIS A 135 -5.36 9.84 2.18
CA HIS A 135 -6.45 9.25 1.40
C HIS A 135 -5.92 8.38 0.28
N ILE A 136 -6.50 7.19 0.16
CA ILE A 136 -6.13 6.17 -0.80
C ILE A 136 -7.39 5.81 -1.56
N ASP A 137 -7.55 6.38 -2.75
CA ASP A 137 -8.69 6.13 -3.63
C ASP A 137 -8.24 5.39 -4.91
N LYS A 138 -9.18 5.14 -5.82
CA LYS A 138 -8.87 4.53 -7.14
C LYS A 138 -7.99 5.41 -8.04
N LYS A 139 -7.86 6.71 -7.74
CA LYS A 139 -7.08 7.70 -8.53
C LYS A 139 -5.65 7.86 -8.03
N GLY A 140 -5.35 7.43 -6.80
CA GLY A 140 -4.00 7.37 -6.26
C GLY A 140 -3.95 7.45 -4.73
N VAL A 141 -2.72 7.49 -4.22
CA VAL A 141 -2.45 7.76 -2.81
C VAL A 141 -2.19 9.25 -2.67
N TYR A 142 -2.72 9.87 -1.63
CA TYR A 142 -2.49 11.27 -1.33
C TYR A 142 -2.21 11.42 0.16
N VAL A 143 -1.26 12.31 0.48
CA VAL A 143 -0.81 12.59 1.84
C VAL A 143 -0.78 14.10 2.00
N ASN A 144 -1.51 14.62 2.98
CA ASN A 144 -1.64 16.05 3.29
C ASN A 144 -2.09 16.89 2.08
N GLY A 145 -3.04 16.36 1.30
CA GLY A 145 -3.57 16.99 0.09
C GLY A 145 -2.67 16.87 -1.15
N GLU A 146 -1.44 16.36 -1.04
CA GLU A 146 -0.55 16.14 -2.18
C GLU A 146 -0.67 14.71 -2.71
N LYS A 147 -0.82 14.55 -4.02
CA LYS A 147 -0.86 13.24 -4.68
C LYS A 147 0.51 12.57 -4.59
N TYR A 148 0.61 11.49 -3.83
CA TYR A 148 1.77 10.62 -3.77
C TYR A 148 1.86 9.78 -5.05
N ASP A 149 2.45 10.37 -6.09
CA ASP A 149 2.56 9.76 -7.41
C ASP A 149 3.97 9.18 -7.66
N LYS A 150 4.10 7.85 -7.56
CA LYS A 150 5.33 7.15 -8.00
C LYS A 150 5.53 7.20 -9.52
N THR A 151 4.48 7.44 -10.31
CA THR A 151 4.55 7.43 -11.78
C THR A 151 5.31 8.63 -12.37
N TRP A 152 5.38 9.76 -11.65
CA TRP A 152 6.21 10.91 -12.06
C TRP A 152 7.68 10.51 -12.17
N PHE A 153 8.23 9.79 -11.19
CA PHE A 153 9.62 9.31 -11.24
C PHE A 153 9.83 8.24 -12.33
N SER A 154 8.87 7.33 -12.53
CA SER A 154 8.96 6.28 -13.55
C SER A 154 9.05 6.84 -14.99
N HIS A 155 8.28 7.89 -15.31
CA HIS A 155 8.34 8.51 -16.64
C HIS A 155 9.67 9.25 -16.87
N HIS A 156 10.19 9.95 -15.85
CA HIS A 156 11.46 10.67 -15.96
C HIS A 156 12.68 9.75 -15.89
N ALA A 157 12.56 8.57 -15.29
CA ALA A 157 13.58 7.52 -15.32
C ALA A 157 13.82 6.94 -16.72
N HIS A 158 12.87 7.07 -17.65
CA HIS A 158 12.99 6.61 -19.03
C HIS A 158 13.31 7.75 -20.02
N PHE A 159 13.52 8.98 -19.53
CA PHE A 159 13.93 10.08 -20.40
C PHE A 159 15.27 9.71 -21.09
N PRO A 160 15.39 9.89 -22.43
CA PRO A 160 16.53 9.42 -23.20
C PRO A 160 17.75 10.32 -22.98
N MET A 161 18.28 10.32 -21.76
CA MET A 161 19.46 11.11 -21.38
C MET A 161 20.66 10.77 -22.23
N ILE A 162 20.76 9.53 -22.72
CA ILE A 162 21.81 9.13 -23.66
C ILE A 162 21.72 9.91 -24.97
N LEU A 163 20.52 10.22 -25.48
CA LEU A 163 20.32 11.01 -26.69
C LEU A 163 20.67 12.48 -26.45
N VAL A 164 20.28 13.03 -25.30
CA VAL A 164 20.67 14.41 -24.92
C VAL A 164 22.19 14.54 -24.77
N ILE A 165 22.83 13.59 -24.09
CA ILE A 165 24.28 13.59 -23.86
C ILE A 165 25.05 13.37 -25.16
N THR A 166 24.58 12.51 -26.06
CA THR A 166 25.22 12.32 -27.37
C THR A 166 25.13 13.57 -28.24
N ILE A 167 23.97 14.25 -28.28
CA ILE A 167 23.83 15.54 -28.96
C ILE A 167 24.79 16.56 -28.36
N ALA A 168 24.83 16.70 -27.03
CA ALA A 168 25.73 17.62 -26.35
C ALA A 168 27.21 17.32 -26.65
N TYR A 169 27.60 16.04 -26.67
CA TYR A 169 28.95 15.59 -27.04
C TYR A 169 29.32 16.03 -28.46
N PHE A 170 28.43 15.82 -29.43
CA PHE A 170 28.66 16.26 -30.82
C PHE A 170 28.77 17.78 -30.94
N VAL A 171 27.92 18.54 -30.25
CA VAL A 171 27.98 20.00 -30.25
C VAL A 171 29.31 20.48 -29.67
N ILE A 172 29.74 19.92 -28.53
CA ILE A 172 31.02 20.28 -27.90
C ILE A 172 32.22 19.88 -28.78
N GLY A 173 32.16 18.71 -29.42
CA GLY A 173 33.16 18.24 -30.38
C GLY A 173 33.28 19.15 -31.60
N CYS A 174 32.16 19.60 -32.18
CA CYS A 174 32.18 20.46 -33.37
C CYS A 174 32.54 21.92 -33.07
N VAL A 175 32.05 22.48 -31.95
CA VAL A 175 32.23 23.90 -31.63
C VAL A 175 33.61 24.17 -31.01
N TRP A 176 34.05 23.31 -30.10
CA TRP A 176 35.29 23.52 -29.33
C TRP A 176 36.42 22.55 -29.71
N ASN A 177 36.21 21.65 -30.68
CA ASN A 177 37.15 20.57 -31.03
C ASN A 177 37.54 19.70 -29.83
N ALA A 178 36.67 19.65 -28.81
CA ALA A 178 36.93 19.07 -27.50
C ALA A 178 36.48 17.60 -27.40
N TRP A 179 36.83 16.80 -28.41
CA TRP A 179 36.46 15.39 -28.50
C TRP A 179 37.02 14.54 -27.34
N HIS A 180 38.23 14.86 -26.89
CA HIS A 180 38.93 14.11 -25.85
C HIS A 180 38.46 14.37 -24.41
N PRO A 181 38.07 15.57 -23.97
CA PRO A 181 37.39 15.72 -22.68
C PRO A 181 35.88 15.42 -22.79
N GLY A 182 35.30 15.47 -23.99
CA GLY A 182 33.86 15.30 -24.20
C GLY A 182 33.31 13.94 -23.77
N TRP A 183 34.09 12.86 -23.81
CA TRP A 183 33.60 11.54 -23.39
C TRP A 183 33.23 11.47 -21.90
N LEU A 184 33.73 12.40 -21.08
CA LEU A 184 33.36 12.50 -19.67
C LEU A 184 31.86 12.72 -19.48
N LEU A 185 31.17 13.28 -20.48
CA LEU A 185 29.72 13.44 -20.47
C LEU A 185 28.97 12.12 -20.36
N PHE A 186 29.53 11.02 -20.88
CA PHE A 186 28.91 9.69 -20.76
C PHE A 186 28.91 9.16 -19.33
N LEU A 187 29.81 9.62 -18.46
CA LEU A 187 29.78 9.26 -17.04
C LEU A 187 28.62 9.94 -16.30
N LEU A 188 28.01 11.00 -16.85
CA LEU A 188 26.79 11.58 -16.28
C LEU A 188 25.57 10.65 -16.46
N VAL A 189 25.58 9.73 -17.42
CA VAL A 189 24.47 8.78 -17.65
C VAL A 189 24.20 7.91 -16.41
N PRO A 190 25.15 7.10 -15.91
CA PRO A 190 24.93 6.29 -14.72
C PRO A 190 24.69 7.15 -13.46
N ILE A 191 25.34 8.32 -13.35
CA ILE A 191 25.12 9.25 -12.23
C ILE A 191 23.67 9.72 -12.23
N TRP A 192 23.14 10.15 -13.37
CA TRP A 192 21.76 10.62 -13.51
C TRP A 192 20.75 9.54 -13.12
N TYR A 193 20.88 8.33 -13.69
CA TYR A 193 19.94 7.24 -13.38
C TYR A 193 20.04 6.79 -11.92
N SER A 194 21.26 6.72 -11.37
CA SER A 194 21.44 6.39 -9.95
C SER A 194 20.94 7.48 -9.01
N LEU A 195 20.97 8.74 -9.42
CA LEU A 195 20.42 9.87 -8.68
C LEU A 195 18.90 9.81 -8.62
N LEU A 196 18.25 9.58 -9.77
CA LEU A 196 16.81 9.38 -9.82
C LEU A 196 16.38 8.18 -8.95
N ASP A 197 17.08 7.05 -9.05
CA ASP A 197 16.79 5.86 -8.23
C ASP A 197 17.01 6.10 -6.73
N ALA A 198 18.03 6.88 -6.37
CA ALA A 198 18.31 7.26 -4.98
C ALA A 198 17.24 8.18 -4.39
N ILE A 199 16.73 9.14 -5.17
CA ILE A 199 15.65 10.06 -4.77
C ILE A 199 14.33 9.29 -4.64
N GLU A 200 13.98 8.48 -5.64
CA GLU A 200 12.73 7.70 -5.67
C GLU A 200 12.63 6.77 -4.46
N LYS A 201 13.74 6.09 -4.12
CA LYS A 201 13.76 5.11 -3.04
C LYS A 201 14.14 5.70 -1.69
N LYS A 202 14.37 7.02 -1.61
CA LYS A 202 14.91 7.72 -0.42
C LYS A 202 16.12 7.00 0.20
N ASN A 203 16.91 6.35 -0.66
CA ASN A 203 17.98 5.42 -0.29
C ASN A 203 19.28 5.90 -0.92
N ALA A 204 20.03 6.72 -0.17
CA ALA A 204 21.31 7.26 -0.63
C ALA A 204 22.33 6.17 -1.00
N HIS A 205 22.23 4.95 -0.45
CA HIS A 205 23.16 3.86 -0.77
C HIS A 205 23.11 3.42 -2.26
N ARG A 206 22.00 3.64 -2.97
CA ARG A 206 21.86 3.31 -4.40
C ARG A 206 22.57 4.28 -5.33
N PHE A 207 22.98 5.44 -4.83
CA PHE A 207 23.67 6.43 -5.64
C PHE A 207 25.06 5.92 -6.08
N ALA A 208 25.38 6.08 -7.37
CA ALA A 208 26.63 5.64 -7.97
C ALA A 208 27.79 6.61 -7.63
N TYR A 209 28.05 6.80 -6.34
CA TYR A 209 29.08 7.70 -5.83
C TYR A 209 30.49 7.43 -6.40
N PRO A 210 30.94 6.17 -6.59
CA PRO A 210 32.23 5.91 -7.24
C PRO A 210 32.34 6.50 -8.65
N VAL A 211 31.22 6.54 -9.41
CA VAL A 211 31.20 7.12 -10.76
C VAL A 211 31.26 8.65 -10.71
N LEU A 212 30.64 9.26 -9.70
CA LEU A 212 30.80 10.69 -9.44
C LEU A 212 32.26 11.01 -9.05
N ALA A 213 32.87 10.20 -8.18
CA ALA A 213 34.26 10.38 -7.76
C ALA A 213 35.24 10.24 -8.94
N THR A 214 35.02 9.27 -9.85
CA THR A 214 35.83 9.14 -11.07
C THR A 214 35.63 10.32 -12.01
N LEU A 215 34.40 10.81 -12.19
CA LEU A 215 34.12 12.02 -13.00
C LEU A 215 34.86 13.24 -12.45
N ILE A 216 34.81 13.46 -11.12
CA ILE A 216 35.50 14.58 -10.45
C ILE A 216 37.02 14.44 -10.58
N TYR A 217 37.56 13.23 -10.38
CA TYR A 217 38.99 12.96 -10.55
C TYR A 217 39.47 13.27 -11.97
N LEU A 218 38.72 12.82 -12.99
CA LEU A 218 39.05 13.06 -14.38
C LEU A 218 38.96 14.55 -14.73
N MET A 219 37.94 15.26 -14.23
CA MET A 219 37.84 16.72 -14.36
C MET A 219 39.07 17.43 -13.76
N LEU A 220 39.49 17.06 -12.55
CA LEU A 220 40.70 17.62 -11.92
C LEU A 220 41.98 17.32 -12.73
N GLY A 221 42.08 16.13 -13.33
CA GLY A 221 43.19 15.76 -14.21
C GLY A 221 43.24 16.57 -15.50
N PHE A 222 42.11 16.72 -16.19
CA PHE A 222 42.06 17.41 -17.49
C PHE A 222 42.10 18.94 -17.39
N PHE A 223 41.47 19.54 -16.38
CA PHE A 223 41.37 21.00 -16.25
C PHE A 223 42.42 21.60 -15.33
N CYS A 224 42.80 20.91 -14.27
CA CYS A 224 43.75 21.41 -13.26
C CYS A 224 45.12 20.72 -13.33
N PHE A 225 45.32 19.76 -14.25
CA PHE A 225 46.52 18.90 -14.32
C PHE A 225 46.85 18.21 -12.99
N ALA A 226 45.83 18.05 -12.14
CA ALA A 226 45.94 17.69 -10.73
C ALA A 226 45.85 16.17 -10.52
N TRP A 227 46.54 15.38 -11.33
CA TRP A 227 46.49 13.92 -11.31
C TRP A 227 46.96 13.34 -9.96
N HIS A 228 48.03 13.90 -9.41
CA HIS A 228 48.64 13.42 -8.17
C HIS A 228 47.95 13.89 -6.88
N PRO A 229 47.45 15.12 -6.72
CA PRO A 229 46.60 15.45 -5.57
C PRO A 229 45.16 14.93 -5.74
N GLY A 230 44.74 14.63 -6.97
CA GLY A 230 43.38 14.21 -7.29
C GLY A 230 42.95 12.87 -6.68
N TRP A 231 43.88 11.95 -6.37
CA TRP A 231 43.49 10.65 -5.79
C TRP A 231 42.80 10.78 -4.43
N VAL A 232 42.98 11.90 -3.73
CA VAL A 232 42.28 12.20 -2.47
C VAL A 232 40.77 12.13 -2.64
N VAL A 233 40.25 12.37 -3.84
CA VAL A 233 38.83 12.20 -4.16
C VAL A 233 38.37 10.76 -3.90
N PHE A 234 39.19 9.73 -4.12
CA PHE A 234 38.78 8.34 -3.85
C PHE A 234 38.62 8.05 -2.36
N LEU A 235 39.28 8.80 -1.48
CA LEU A 235 39.08 8.68 -0.02
C LEU A 235 37.69 9.13 0.42
N THR A 236 37.01 9.93 -0.41
CA THR A 236 35.63 10.34 -0.12
C THR A 236 34.63 9.19 -0.31
N ILE A 237 34.98 8.12 -1.04
CA ILE A 237 34.13 6.95 -1.25
C ILE A 237 33.81 6.22 0.07
N PRO A 238 34.80 5.74 0.85
CA PRO A 238 34.51 5.11 2.13
C PRO A 238 33.86 6.07 3.12
N LEU A 239 34.23 7.36 3.09
CA LEU A 239 33.60 8.38 3.93
C LEU A 239 32.11 8.55 3.60
N TYR A 240 31.75 8.61 2.33
CA TYR A 240 30.37 8.71 1.86
C TYR A 240 29.53 7.53 2.36
N TYR A 241 29.98 6.30 2.12
CA TYR A 241 29.23 5.11 2.55
C TYR A 241 29.17 4.99 4.08
N SER A 242 30.21 5.44 4.80
CA SER A 242 30.19 5.53 6.26
C SER A 242 29.11 6.50 6.77
N ILE A 243 29.04 7.71 6.20
CA ILE A 243 28.04 8.72 6.56
C ILE A 243 26.63 8.23 6.22
N VAL A 244 26.43 7.67 5.02
CA VAL A 244 25.13 7.14 4.60
C VAL A 244 24.68 6.00 5.51
N SER A 245 25.59 5.09 5.85
CA SER A 245 25.33 3.99 6.79
C SER A 245 24.95 4.51 8.18
N TYR A 246 25.65 5.54 8.67
CA TYR A 246 25.34 6.19 9.93
C TYR A 246 23.94 6.83 9.93
N ILE A 247 23.62 7.62 8.89
CA ILE A 247 22.29 8.25 8.76
C ILE A 247 21.19 7.18 8.69
N TYR A 248 21.43 6.10 7.94
CA TYR A 248 20.50 4.98 7.84
C TYR A 248 20.26 4.32 9.20
N ALA A 249 21.32 4.05 9.96
CA ALA A 249 21.22 3.49 11.30
C ALA A 249 20.47 4.40 12.29
N VAL A 250 20.67 5.73 12.21
CA VAL A 250 19.94 6.71 13.03
C VAL A 250 18.46 6.73 12.68
N LYS A 251 18.12 6.72 11.39
CA LYS A 251 16.74 6.69 10.92
C LYS A 251 16.02 5.43 11.38
N GLU A 252 16.67 4.27 11.24
CA GLU A 252 16.13 2.98 11.67
C GLU A 252 15.87 2.93 13.18
N ARG A 253 16.76 3.50 14.00
CA ARG A 253 16.54 3.61 15.45
C ARG A 253 15.31 4.44 15.81
N LYS A 254 15.10 5.58 15.14
CA LYS A 254 13.90 6.41 15.33
C LYS A 254 12.62 5.68 14.94
N GLU A 255 12.63 4.96 13.82
CA GLU A 255 11.47 4.18 13.37
C GLU A 255 11.15 3.04 14.35
N ARG A 256 12.17 2.37 14.93
CA ARG A 256 11.98 1.36 15.98
C ARG A 256 11.44 1.95 17.28
N GLN A 257 11.95 3.10 17.71
CA GLN A 257 11.46 3.78 18.91
C GLN A 257 10.00 4.24 18.75
N ASN A 258 9.65 4.79 17.58
CA ASN A 258 8.28 5.17 17.29
C ASN A 258 7.37 3.95 17.34
N LYS A 259 7.74 2.83 16.70
CA LYS A 259 6.96 1.57 16.77
C LYS A 259 6.84 1.00 18.18
N GLY A 260 7.88 1.10 19.00
CA GLY A 260 7.86 0.65 20.39
C GLY A 260 6.85 1.40 21.26
N ASN A 261 6.72 2.72 21.03
CA ASN A 261 5.77 3.58 21.76
C ASN A 261 4.30 3.18 21.50
N TRP A 262 3.95 2.80 20.26
CA TRP A 262 2.59 2.33 19.92
C TRP A 262 2.23 0.99 20.58
N SER A 263 3.22 0.17 20.95
CA SER A 263 2.99 -1.10 21.62
C SER A 263 2.86 -0.99 23.15
N GLU A 264 3.31 0.11 23.76
CA GLU A 264 3.18 0.35 25.21
C GLU A 264 1.84 1.03 25.57
N ASP A 265 1.25 1.81 24.65
CA ASP A 265 -0.04 2.49 24.85
C ASP A 265 -1.27 1.57 24.57
N GLY A 266 -1.03 0.33 24.12
CA GLY A 266 -2.04 -0.62 23.66
C GLY A 266 -2.21 -1.88 24.52
N ASP A 267 -1.78 -1.87 25.78
CA ASP A 267 -1.98 -3.00 26.69
C ASP A 267 -3.45 -3.08 27.13
N PHE A 268 -4.20 -3.91 26.40
CA PHE A 268 -5.50 -4.45 26.81
C PHE A 268 -5.34 -5.17 28.16
N HIS A 269 -5.75 -4.51 29.25
CA HIS A 269 -5.82 -5.08 30.60
C HIS A 269 -6.92 -6.15 30.65
N PRO A 270 -6.62 -7.45 30.80
CA PRO A 270 -7.63 -8.51 30.79
C PRO A 270 -8.18 -8.78 32.20
N GLU A 271 -8.41 -7.76 33.03
CA GLU A 271 -8.80 -7.96 34.44
C GLU A 271 -10.28 -7.76 34.76
N ASN A 272 -11.14 -7.37 33.82
CA ASN A 272 -12.57 -7.12 34.12
C ASN A 272 -13.55 -8.06 33.40
N PHE A 273 -13.26 -9.36 33.36
CA PHE A 273 -14.29 -10.38 33.15
C PHE A 273 -14.59 -11.07 34.48
N GLU A 274 -15.34 -10.39 35.34
CA GLU A 274 -16.05 -11.05 36.44
C GLU A 274 -17.03 -12.08 35.84
N ARG A 275 -16.81 -13.35 36.14
CA ARG A 275 -17.70 -14.46 35.77
C ARG A 275 -19.05 -14.28 36.48
N PRO A 276 -20.19 -14.25 35.76
CA PRO A 276 -21.49 -14.20 36.41
C PRO A 276 -21.83 -15.57 37.01
N GLY A 277 -22.08 -15.57 38.33
CA GLY A 277 -23.07 -16.39 39.02
C GLY A 277 -23.05 -17.90 38.76
N GLU A 278 -22.26 -18.62 39.56
CA GLU A 278 -22.54 -20.02 39.87
C GLU A 278 -23.72 -20.05 40.85
N ALA A 279 -24.93 -20.18 40.29
CA ALA A 279 -26.16 -20.35 41.06
C ALA A 279 -26.39 -21.83 41.34
N ASP A 280 -26.48 -22.11 42.64
CA ASP A 280 -26.99 -23.30 43.33
C ASP A 280 -27.78 -24.32 42.50
N GLU A 281 -27.32 -25.58 42.52
CA GLU A 281 -28.17 -26.75 42.31
C GLU A 281 -28.17 -27.59 43.59
N LYS A 282 -29.32 -27.60 44.27
CA LYS A 282 -29.72 -28.57 45.29
C LYS A 282 -30.79 -29.48 44.71
#